data_AF-A0A3P7R0D7-F1
#
_entry.id   AF-A0A3P7R0D7-F1
#
_cell.length_a   1.000
_cell.length_b   1.000
_cell.length_c   1.000
_cell.angle_alpha   90.00
_cell.angle_beta   90.00
_cell.angle_gamma   90.00
#
_symmetry.space_group_name_H-M   'P 1'
#
loop_
_entity.id
_entity.type
_entity.pdbx_description
1 polymer ?
#
loop_
_entity_poly.entity_id
_entity_poly.type
_entity_poly.pdbx_seq_one_letter_code
_entity_poly.pdbx_strand_id
1 'polypeptide(L)'
;MTVVDERDQYDMYDMSFAQALLDAMERKLDDSSGSDSDLLSTYFGSALKLCTASKEARRYCRLKILPPLGAADVARPPDEGQTLRNKVIRVMMSPVFSKDLASEFMFVLCKRSVNRLIKYTGLGHSAGLLANSGLLGQINAPKSASDSEDSETEDYRAVEDNLLRIH
;
A
#
# COMPACT_ATOMS: atom_id res chain seq x y z
N MET A 1 7.07 -7.44 -32.29
CA MET A 1 6.13 -8.36 -31.62
C MET A 1 6.69 -8.57 -30.22
N THR A 2 6.28 -7.74 -29.27
CA THR A 2 6.70 -7.87 -27.87
C THR A 2 6.04 -9.13 -27.33
N VAL A 3 6.85 -10.10 -26.92
CA VAL A 3 6.40 -11.27 -26.18
C VAL A 3 5.88 -10.75 -24.85
N VAL A 4 4.55 -10.71 -24.69
CA VAL A 4 3.92 -10.41 -23.41
C VAL A 4 4.15 -11.65 -22.54
N ASP A 5 4.99 -11.53 -21.51
CA ASP A 5 5.21 -12.59 -20.52
C ASP A 5 3.86 -12.85 -19.82
N GLU A 6 3.35 -14.08 -19.87
CA GLU A 6 2.03 -14.45 -19.32
C GLU A 6 1.90 -14.18 -17.81
N ARG A 7 3.02 -13.90 -17.12
CA ARG A 7 3.09 -13.54 -15.70
C ARG A 7 2.40 -12.22 -15.35
N ASP A 8 2.21 -11.33 -16.33
CA ASP A 8 1.68 -9.99 -16.11
C ASP A 8 0.24 -9.81 -16.61
N GLN A 9 -0.53 -10.88 -16.78
CA GLN A 9 -1.97 -10.77 -17.04
C GLN A 9 -2.78 -10.75 -15.74
N TYR A 10 -3.72 -9.82 -15.62
CA TYR A 10 -4.70 -9.78 -14.52
C TYR A 10 -6.09 -9.43 -15.07
N ASP A 11 -7.07 -10.29 -14.80
CA ASP A 11 -8.45 -10.13 -15.28
C ASP A 11 -8.52 -9.95 -16.81
N MET A 12 -7.65 -10.66 -17.55
CA MET A 12 -7.45 -10.56 -19.02
C MET A 12 -6.80 -9.27 -19.52
N TYR A 13 -6.35 -8.38 -18.64
CA TYR A 13 -5.61 -7.16 -19.00
C TYR A 13 -4.11 -7.36 -18.85
N ASP A 14 -3.34 -6.78 -19.77
CA ASP A 14 -1.87 -6.69 -19.68
C ASP A 14 -1.47 -5.68 -18.60
N MET A 15 -0.73 -6.14 -17.60
CA MET A 15 -0.18 -5.38 -16.49
C MET A 15 1.33 -5.18 -16.60
N SER A 16 1.96 -5.49 -17.74
CA SER A 16 3.40 -5.36 -17.94
C SER A 16 3.93 -3.97 -17.59
N PHE A 17 3.19 -2.91 -17.95
CA PHE A 17 3.55 -1.54 -17.56
C PHE A 17 3.46 -1.32 -16.04
N ALA A 18 2.40 -1.83 -15.39
CA ALA A 18 2.24 -1.71 -13.95
C ALA A 18 3.35 -2.47 -13.21
N GLN A 19 3.65 -3.71 -13.63
CA GLN A 19 4.72 -4.52 -13.06
C GLN A 19 6.08 -3.86 -13.25
N ALA A 20 6.42 -3.42 -14.47
CA ALA A 20 7.69 -2.72 -14.74
C ALA A 20 7.83 -1.43 -13.91
N LEU A 21 6.74 -0.70 -13.69
CA LEU A 21 6.72 0.48 -12.84
C LEU A 21 6.98 0.13 -11.36
N LEU A 22 6.36 -0.94 -10.84
CA LEU A 22 6.60 -1.41 -9.48
C LEU A 22 8.03 -1.91 -9.29
N ASP A 23 8.58 -2.66 -10.25
CA ASP A 23 9.96 -3.16 -10.20
C ASP A 23 10.99 -2.03 -10.26
N ALA A 24 10.72 -0.99 -11.07
CA ALA A 24 11.56 0.20 -11.11
C ALA A 24 11.52 0.97 -9.79
N MET A 25 10.33 1.12 -9.21
CA MET A 25 10.15 1.75 -7.91
C MET A 25 10.89 0.97 -6.81
N GLU A 26 10.73 -0.36 -6.75
CA GLU A 26 11.38 -1.18 -5.73
C GLU A 26 12.90 -1.12 -5.82
N ARG A 27 13.46 -1.26 -7.02
CA ARG A 27 14.91 -1.10 -7.23
C ARG A 27 15.42 0.25 -6.74
N LYS A 28 14.67 1.33 -7.02
CA LYS A 28 15.06 2.66 -6.55
C LYS A 28 14.95 2.82 -5.03
N LEU A 29 14.02 2.11 -4.39
CA LEU A 29 13.90 2.09 -2.92
C LEU A 29 15.01 1.27 -2.26
N ASP A 30 15.58 0.30 -2.97
CA ASP A 30 16.76 -0.46 -2.53
C ASP A 30 18.06 0.33 -2.71
N ASP A 31 18.12 1.19 -3.73
CA ASP A 31 19.22 2.12 -3.94
C ASP A 31 19.17 3.29 -2.95
N SER A 32 19.91 3.18 -1.85
CA SER A 32 20.04 4.19 -0.78
C SER A 32 20.76 5.48 -1.19
N SER A 33 20.95 5.74 -2.49
CA SER A 33 21.55 6.98 -2.99
C SER A 33 20.51 8.11 -2.94
N GLY A 34 20.67 9.01 -1.96
CA GLY A 34 19.78 10.15 -1.73
C GLY A 34 19.73 11.20 -2.85
N SER A 35 20.27 10.92 -4.03
CA SER A 35 20.35 11.85 -5.17
C SER A 35 19.10 11.91 -6.03
N ASP A 36 18.19 10.91 -6.00
CA ASP A 36 17.05 10.87 -6.94
C ASP A 36 15.68 10.82 -6.23
N SER A 37 15.45 11.71 -5.26
CA SER A 37 14.10 11.93 -4.69
C SER A 37 13.04 12.25 -5.74
N ASP A 38 13.45 12.90 -6.83
CA ASP A 38 12.60 13.30 -7.93
C ASP A 38 12.10 12.10 -8.76
N LEU A 39 12.94 11.08 -8.88
CA LEU A 39 12.59 9.85 -9.60
C LEU A 39 11.58 9.02 -8.81
N LEU A 40 11.74 8.91 -7.49
CA LEU A 40 10.73 8.28 -6.63
C LEU A 40 9.39 9.01 -6.71
N SER A 41 9.41 10.35 -6.70
CA SER A 41 8.18 11.15 -6.89
C SER A 41 7.50 10.84 -8.23
N THR A 42 8.29 10.67 -9.29
CA THR A 42 7.78 10.28 -10.61
C THR A 42 7.15 8.89 -10.61
N TYR A 43 7.77 7.91 -9.94
CA TYR A 43 7.23 6.56 -9.84
C TYR A 43 5.93 6.52 -9.04
N PHE A 44 5.91 7.13 -7.84
CA PHE A 44 4.70 7.20 -7.02
C PHE A 44 3.58 7.96 -7.73
N GLY A 45 3.89 9.11 -8.34
CA GLY A 45 2.91 9.90 -9.08
C GLY A 45 2.31 9.15 -10.28
N SER A 46 3.12 8.39 -11.01
CA SER A 46 2.66 7.54 -12.12
C SER A 46 1.79 6.39 -11.63
N ALA A 47 2.22 5.69 -10.58
CA ALA A 47 1.48 4.57 -10.01
C ALA A 47 0.13 5.02 -9.42
N LEU A 48 0.12 6.17 -8.75
CA LEU A 48 -1.08 6.82 -8.23
C LEU A 48 -2.07 7.15 -9.34
N LYS A 49 -1.64 7.81 -10.41
CA LYS A 49 -2.50 8.13 -11.57
C LYS A 49 -3.06 6.86 -12.21
N LEU A 50 -2.21 5.86 -12.45
CA LEU A 50 -2.60 4.58 -13.03
C LEU A 50 -3.69 3.88 -12.19
N CYS A 51 -3.47 3.75 -10.87
CA CYS A 51 -4.41 3.07 -9.97
C CYS A 51 -5.68 3.87 -9.68
N THR A 52 -5.64 5.19 -9.89
CA THR A 52 -6.84 6.02 -9.85
C THR A 52 -7.68 5.83 -11.12
N ALA A 53 -7.03 5.73 -12.29
CA ALA A 53 -7.70 5.61 -13.59
C ALA A 53 -8.19 4.19 -13.92
N SER A 54 -7.51 3.13 -13.47
CA SER A 54 -7.89 1.73 -13.74
C SER A 54 -8.10 0.95 -12.45
N LYS A 55 -9.28 0.34 -12.32
CA LYS A 55 -9.63 -0.52 -11.18
C LYS A 55 -8.83 -1.83 -11.20
N GLU A 56 -8.52 -2.34 -12.38
CA GLU A 56 -7.74 -3.55 -12.64
C GLU A 56 -6.29 -3.34 -12.22
N ALA A 57 -5.66 -2.26 -12.69
CA ALA A 57 -4.31 -1.89 -12.28
C ALA A 57 -4.23 -1.67 -10.77
N ARG A 58 -5.22 -1.00 -10.17
CA ARG A 58 -5.29 -0.83 -8.71
C ARG A 58 -5.38 -2.17 -7.98
N ARG A 59 -6.24 -3.09 -8.44
CA ARG A 59 -6.38 -4.42 -7.83
C ARG A 59 -5.09 -5.22 -7.97
N TYR A 60 -4.45 -5.18 -9.14
CA TYR A 60 -3.15 -5.80 -9.39
C TYR A 60 -2.06 -5.26 -8.45
N CYS A 61 -1.86 -3.95 -8.41
CA CYS A 61 -0.89 -3.30 -7.53
C CYS A 61 -1.19 -3.58 -6.05
N ARG A 62 -2.46 -3.61 -5.65
CA ARG A 62 -2.85 -3.98 -4.28
C ARG A 62 -2.45 -5.42 -3.96
N LEU A 63 -2.64 -6.38 -4.86
CA LEU A 63 -2.23 -7.77 -4.61
C LEU A 63 -0.70 -7.91 -4.44
N LYS A 64 0.07 -7.09 -5.16
CA LYS A 64 1.54 -7.09 -5.10
C LYS A 64 2.07 -6.37 -3.85
N ILE A 65 1.46 -5.23 -3.47
CA ILE A 65 1.96 -4.35 -2.40
C ILE A 65 1.28 -4.64 -1.07
N LEU A 66 -0.02 -4.93 -1.07
CA LEU A 66 -0.86 -5.15 0.11
C LEU A 66 -1.48 -6.57 0.08
N PRO A 67 -0.65 -7.63 0.03
CA PRO A 67 -1.18 -8.99 0.13
C PRO A 67 -1.86 -9.19 1.50
N PRO A 68 -2.80 -10.14 1.63
CA PRO A 68 -3.42 -10.46 2.92
C PRO A 68 -2.37 -10.67 4.01
N LEU A 69 -2.56 -9.99 5.16
CA LEU A 69 -1.61 -10.01 6.26
C LEU A 69 -1.66 -11.36 6.99
N GLY A 70 -0.50 -12.00 7.14
CA GLY A 70 -0.35 -13.19 7.98
C GLY A 70 0.05 -12.84 9.41
N ALA A 71 0.10 -13.83 10.31
CA ALA A 71 0.45 -13.62 11.72
C ALA A 71 1.81 -12.90 11.92
N ALA A 72 2.80 -13.20 11.08
CA ALA A 72 4.14 -12.58 11.13
C ALA A 72 4.17 -11.11 10.68
N ASP A 73 3.18 -10.66 9.91
CA ASP A 73 3.04 -9.27 9.49
C ASP A 73 2.49 -8.40 10.61
N VAL A 74 1.65 -8.97 11.47
CA VAL A 74 1.00 -8.24 12.57
C VAL A 74 1.90 -8.16 13.81
N ALA A 75 2.80 -9.14 13.98
CA ALA A 75 3.73 -9.18 15.10
C ALA A 75 4.88 -8.17 15.02
N ARG A 76 5.11 -7.53 13.86
CA ARG A 76 6.22 -6.60 13.62
C ARG A 76 5.72 -5.23 13.17
N PRO A 77 6.47 -4.15 13.42
CA PRO A 77 6.16 -2.84 12.85
C PRO A 77 6.02 -2.91 11.32
N PRO A 78 5.03 -2.23 10.73
CA PRO A 78 4.71 -2.40 9.32
C PRO A 78 5.77 -1.76 8.39
N ASP A 79 6.64 -0.90 8.91
CA ASP A 79 7.82 -0.34 8.25
C ASP A 79 9.08 -1.23 8.35
N GLU A 80 9.04 -2.29 9.18
CA GLU A 80 10.12 -3.27 9.28
C GLU A 80 9.97 -4.42 8.27
N GLY A 81 11.01 -4.65 7.47
CA GLY A 81 11.07 -5.73 6.48
C GLY A 81 11.54 -5.26 5.10
N GLN A 82 11.56 -6.19 4.15
CA GLN A 82 12.10 -5.96 2.80
C GLN A 82 11.06 -6.10 1.69
N THR A 83 9.78 -6.24 2.04
CA THR A 83 8.71 -6.18 1.02
C THR A 83 8.54 -4.76 0.51
N LEU A 84 7.99 -4.61 -0.70
CA LEU A 84 7.63 -3.31 -1.24
C LEU A 84 6.68 -2.54 -0.30
N ARG A 85 5.76 -3.22 0.39
CA ARG A 85 4.92 -2.62 1.47
C ARG A 85 5.77 -1.88 2.50
N ASN A 86 6.74 -2.58 3.09
CA ASN A 86 7.57 -2.03 4.16
C ASN A 86 8.38 -0.83 3.66
N LYS A 87 8.95 -0.94 2.46
CA LYS A 87 9.74 0.12 1.83
C LYS A 87 8.90 1.38 1.59
N VAL A 88 7.68 1.24 1.06
CA VAL A 88 6.76 2.37 0.84
C VAL A 88 6.35 3.03 2.16
N ILE A 89 6.08 2.24 3.21
CA ILE A 89 5.74 2.78 4.53
C ILE A 89 6.92 3.57 5.13
N ARG A 90 8.17 3.11 4.95
CA ARG A 90 9.34 3.92 5.33
C ARG A 90 9.41 5.26 4.60
N VAL A 91 9.06 5.30 3.32
CA VAL A 91 8.99 6.57 2.56
C VAL A 91 7.96 7.52 3.16
N MET A 92 6.79 7.01 3.58
CA MET A 92 5.74 7.84 4.22
C MET A 92 6.26 8.58 5.47
N MET A 93 7.26 8.02 6.17
CA MET A 93 7.86 8.63 7.36
C MET A 93 9.11 9.46 7.09
N SER A 94 9.66 9.36 5.89
CA SER A 94 10.89 10.07 5.54
C SER A 94 10.63 11.56 5.27
N PRO A 95 11.63 12.44 5.47
CA PRO A 95 11.47 13.87 5.23
C PRO A 95 11.49 14.26 3.74
N VAL A 96 11.39 13.30 2.82
CA VAL A 96 11.49 13.53 1.38
C VAL A 96 10.14 13.98 0.79
N PHE A 97 10.19 14.65 -0.36
CA PHE A 97 8.99 15.15 -1.04
C PHE A 97 8.03 14.03 -1.50
N SER A 98 8.55 12.85 -1.83
CA SER A 98 7.73 11.71 -2.28
C SER A 98 6.86 11.09 -1.18
N LYS A 99 7.00 11.49 0.10
CA LYS A 99 6.21 10.94 1.21
C LYS A 99 4.71 11.12 1.05
N ASP A 100 4.27 12.27 0.53
CA ASP A 100 2.85 12.59 0.38
C ASP A 100 2.24 11.78 -0.77
N LEU A 101 3.01 11.62 -1.86
CA LEU A 101 2.64 10.76 -2.99
C LEU A 101 2.58 9.28 -2.59
N ALA A 102 3.53 8.81 -1.78
CA ALA A 102 3.53 7.45 -1.24
C ALA A 102 2.29 7.20 -0.37
N SER A 103 1.97 8.15 0.52
CA SER A 103 0.80 8.07 1.40
C SER A 103 -0.51 8.05 0.62
N GLU A 104 -0.67 8.96 -0.35
CA GLU A 104 -1.85 9.03 -1.21
C GLU A 104 -1.98 7.76 -2.08
N PHE A 105 -0.87 7.25 -2.61
CA PHE A 105 -0.86 5.99 -3.36
C PHE A 105 -1.36 4.81 -2.52
N MET A 106 -0.85 4.65 -1.29
CA MET A 106 -1.30 3.61 -0.36
C MET A 106 -2.79 3.74 -0.04
N PHE A 107 -3.28 4.98 0.13
CA PHE A 107 -4.69 5.23 0.40
C PHE A 107 -5.60 4.89 -0.80
N VAL A 108 -5.14 5.17 -2.03
CA VAL A 108 -5.81 4.72 -3.25
C VAL A 108 -5.86 3.20 -3.34
N LEU A 109 -4.76 2.49 -3.07
CA LEU A 109 -4.76 1.02 -3.03
C LEU A 109 -5.76 0.48 -1.99
N CYS A 110 -5.92 1.18 -0.87
CA CYS A 110 -6.91 0.89 0.17
C CYS A 110 -8.35 1.34 -0.17
N LYS A 111 -8.64 1.71 -1.43
CA LYS A 111 -9.95 2.25 -1.87
C LYS A 111 -10.43 3.44 -1.02
N ARG A 112 -9.50 4.25 -0.52
CA ARG A 112 -9.77 5.35 0.42
C ARG A 112 -10.50 4.93 1.71
N SER A 113 -10.33 3.67 2.13
CA SER A 113 -10.81 3.19 3.42
C SER A 113 -9.78 3.46 4.52
N VAL A 114 -10.18 4.24 5.53
CA VAL A 114 -9.35 4.56 6.71
C VAL A 114 -8.97 3.28 7.45
N ASN A 115 -9.94 2.39 7.66
CA ASN A 115 -9.72 1.11 8.35
C ASN A 115 -8.70 0.23 7.62
N ARG A 116 -8.78 0.14 6.28
CA ARG A 116 -7.79 -0.63 5.49
C ARG A 116 -6.42 0.02 5.51
N LEU A 117 -6.36 1.35 5.40
CA LEU A 117 -5.09 2.06 5.47
C LEU A 117 -4.39 1.77 6.81
N ILE A 118 -5.10 1.95 7.93
CA ILE A 118 -4.58 1.68 9.27
C ILE A 118 -4.16 0.21 9.41
N LYS A 119 -4.95 -0.74 8.91
CA LYS A 119 -4.61 -2.17 8.92
C LYS A 119 -3.26 -2.46 8.26
N TYR A 120 -2.98 -1.82 7.11
CA TYR A 120 -1.76 -2.11 6.34
C TYR A 120 -0.55 -1.26 6.73
N THR A 121 -0.76 -0.05 7.26
CA THR A 121 0.33 0.88 7.56
C THR A 121 0.53 1.12 9.05
N GLY A 122 -0.43 0.74 9.90
CA GLY A 122 -0.51 1.20 11.27
C GLY A 122 -1.02 2.64 11.38
N LEU A 123 -1.61 2.98 12.53
CA LEU A 123 -2.15 4.31 12.79
C LEU A 123 -1.04 5.37 12.82
N GLY A 124 0.10 5.09 13.46
CA GLY A 124 1.21 6.03 13.57
C GLY A 124 1.72 6.53 12.21
N HIS A 125 1.80 5.65 11.22
CA HIS A 125 2.27 5.97 9.87
C HIS A 125 1.22 6.70 9.02
N SER A 126 -0.07 6.41 9.23
CA SER A 126 -1.18 7.00 8.45
C SER A 126 -1.73 8.29 9.05
N ALA A 127 -1.47 8.56 10.34
CA ALA A 127 -2.06 9.67 11.07
C ALA A 127 -1.83 11.04 10.40
N GLY A 128 -0.63 11.29 9.84
CA GLY A 128 -0.33 12.54 9.14
C GLY A 128 -1.20 12.74 7.90
N LEU A 129 -1.35 11.70 7.07
CA LEU A 129 -2.25 11.73 5.91
C LEU A 129 -3.71 11.94 6.35
N LEU A 130 -4.16 11.20 7.36
CA LEU A 130 -5.54 11.26 7.86
C LEU A 130 -5.87 12.64 8.46
N ALA A 131 -4.92 13.25 9.19
CA ALA A 131 -5.05 14.59 9.72
C ALA A 131 -5.18 15.62 8.59
N ASN A 132 -4.27 15.60 7.61
CA ASN A 132 -4.29 16.51 6.47
C ASN A 132 -5.53 16.34 5.59
N SER A 133 -6.14 15.14 5.59
CA SER A 133 -7.35 14.84 4.84
C SER A 133 -8.65 15.12 5.62
N GLY A 134 -8.57 15.53 6.89
CA GLY A 134 -9.75 15.74 7.75
C GLY A 134 -10.48 14.44 8.16
N LEU A 135 -9.79 13.30 8.13
CA LEU A 135 -10.37 11.96 8.31
C LEU A 135 -10.13 11.36 9.70
N LEU A 136 -9.55 12.10 10.65
CA LEU A 136 -9.30 11.59 12.02
C LEU A 136 -10.58 11.13 12.72
N GLY A 137 -11.72 11.80 12.47
CA GLY A 137 -13.01 11.40 13.04
C GLY A 137 -13.53 10.05 12.50
N GLN A 138 -12.97 9.53 11.41
CA GLN A 138 -13.37 8.26 10.80
C GLN A 138 -12.57 7.06 11.33
N ILE A 139 -11.56 7.27 12.19
CA ILE A 139 -10.75 6.18 12.77
C ILE A 139 -11.62 5.19 13.57
N ASN A 140 -12.64 5.70 14.26
CA ASN A 140 -13.56 4.89 15.06
C ASN A 140 -14.87 4.56 14.31
N ALA A 141 -14.94 4.82 13.00
CA ALA A 141 -16.13 4.52 12.22
C ALA A 141 -16.29 2.99 12.09
N PRO A 142 -17.53 2.46 12.18
CA PRO A 142 -17.78 1.04 12.02
C PRO A 142 -17.29 0.55 10.66
N LYS A 143 -16.70 -0.65 10.63
CA LYS A 143 -16.20 -1.28 9.40
C LYS A 143 -17.33 -1.41 8.38
N SER A 144 -17.08 -1.00 7.14
CA SER A 144 -18.05 -1.16 6.05
C SER A 144 -17.96 -2.57 5.47
N ALA A 145 -19.06 -3.10 4.89
CA ALA A 145 -19.03 -4.39 4.20
C ALA A 145 -18.00 -4.42 3.04
N SER A 146 -17.65 -3.26 2.48
CA SER A 146 -16.62 -3.17 1.45
C SER A 146 -15.20 -3.40 1.98
N ASP A 147 -14.99 -3.31 3.30
CA ASP A 147 -13.72 -3.55 4.00
C ASP A 147 -13.44 -5.05 4.21
N SER A 148 -14.47 -5.89 4.13
CA SER A 148 -14.37 -7.35 4.29
C SER A 148 -14.36 -8.14 2.97
N GLU A 149 -14.47 -7.47 1.82
CA GLU A 149 -14.50 -8.14 0.49
C GLU A 149 -13.17 -8.81 0.09
N ASP A 150 -12.11 -8.74 0.90
CA ASP A 150 -10.80 -9.30 0.58
C ASP A 150 -10.33 -10.28 1.66
N SER A 151 -10.57 -11.57 1.42
CA SER A 151 -9.89 -12.75 1.99
C SER A 151 -9.18 -12.53 3.33
N GLU A 152 -9.95 -12.46 4.41
CA GLU A 152 -9.41 -12.63 5.76
C GLU A 152 -8.91 -14.08 5.89
N THR A 153 -7.60 -14.27 6.09
CA THR A 153 -7.09 -15.55 6.57
C THR A 153 -7.51 -15.71 8.03
N GLU A 154 -7.83 -16.93 8.46
CA GLU A 154 -8.24 -17.22 9.86
C GLU A 154 -7.20 -16.70 10.87
N ASP A 155 -5.92 -16.69 10.49
CA ASP A 155 -4.80 -16.18 11.27
C ASP A 155 -4.90 -14.67 11.58
N TYR A 156 -5.48 -13.86 10.69
CA TYR A 156 -5.60 -12.42 10.91
C TYR A 156 -6.62 -12.10 12.02
N ARG A 157 -7.73 -12.84 12.06
CA ARG A 157 -8.79 -12.65 13.07
C ARG A 157 -8.28 -12.93 14.49
N ALA A 158 -7.43 -13.95 14.65
CA ALA A 158 -6.89 -14.35 15.94
C ALA A 158 -5.98 -13.26 16.57
N VAL A 159 -5.27 -12.49 15.76
CA VAL A 159 -4.40 -11.41 16.25
C VAL A 159 -5.16 -10.10 16.44
N GLU A 160 -6.13 -9.81 15.57
CA GLU A 160 -7.00 -8.63 15.71
C GLU A 160 -7.82 -8.68 17.01
N ASP A 161 -8.37 -9.84 17.37
CA ASP A 161 -9.09 -10.05 18.63
C ASP A 161 -8.22 -9.87 19.87
N ASN A 162 -6.91 -10.11 19.77
CA ASN A 162 -5.97 -9.90 20.87
C ASN A 162 -5.56 -8.43 20.99
N LEU A 163 -5.38 -7.71 19.89
CA LEU A 163 -5.07 -6.27 19.91
C LEU A 163 -6.26 -5.44 20.41
N LEU A 164 -7.49 -5.84 20.10
CA LEU A 164 -8.72 -5.18 20.56
C LEU A 164 -9.07 -5.47 22.04
N ARG A 165 -8.40 -6.43 22.67
CA ARG A 165 -8.62 -6.82 24.08
C ARG A 165 -7.70 -6.14 25.10
N ILE A 166 -6.77 -5.30 24.63
CA ILE A 166 -5.76 -4.62 25.49
C ILE A 166 -6.19 -3.18 25.84
N HIS A 167 -7.42 -2.78 25.50
CA HIS A 167 -8.08 -1.55 25.98
C HIS A 167 -9.45 -1.89 26.59
#